data_AF-A0AAE2ZTH3-F1
#
_entry.id   AF-A0AAE2ZTH3-F1
#
_cell.length_a   1.000
_cell.length_b   1.000
_cell.length_c   1.000
_cell.angle_alpha   90.00
_cell.angle_beta   90.00
_cell.angle_gamma   90.00
#
_symmetry.space_group_name_H-M   'P 1'
#
loop_
_entity.id
_entity.type
_entity.pdbx_description
1 polymer ?
#
loop_
_entity_poly.entity_id
_entity_poly.type
_entity_poly.pdbx_seq_one_letter_code
_entity_poly.pdbx_strand_id
1 'polypeptide(L)'
;MKLEHDHSVAAIRARLSAGAKPNYIRDWVYGGIDGAVTTFAIISGVVGAELSTRTIIIMGFANLIADGFSMAASNYSGTKTEVDNLERLRRIERKHIAAEPEGEREEIRQILQGKGIEGEALESAVAAVTSNDETWISTMLVDEYGLSEVVRSPMLSAASTFIAFLICGLVPLMPYLIGSEDGFVISLVATAIVFFAIGATKATWSPQPWWRSGLETLAIGLAASAVAYAIGYFLKSVV
;
A
#
# COMPACT_ATOMS: atom_id res chain seq x y z
N MET A 1 -6.04 -32.23 -0.87
CA MET A 1 -5.54 -30.84 -0.80
C MET A 1 -5.95 -30.16 -2.10
N LYS A 2 -6.81 -29.15 -2.07
CA LYS A 2 -7.27 -28.47 -3.29
C LYS A 2 -6.25 -27.39 -3.60
N LEU A 3 -5.53 -27.54 -4.70
CA LEU A 3 -4.56 -26.54 -5.15
C LEU A 3 -5.31 -25.27 -5.56
N GLU A 4 -4.70 -24.11 -5.33
CA GLU A 4 -5.28 -22.80 -5.58
C GLU A 4 -5.42 -22.49 -7.08
N HIS A 5 -4.70 -23.25 -7.92
CA HIS A 5 -4.60 -23.03 -9.35
C HIS A 5 -4.17 -24.30 -10.08
N ASP A 6 -4.43 -24.35 -11.39
CA ASP A 6 -4.04 -25.47 -12.25
C ASP A 6 -2.53 -25.43 -12.59
N HIS A 7 -1.92 -26.62 -12.63
CA HIS A 7 -0.51 -26.85 -12.95
C HIS A 7 -0.32 -27.59 -14.29
N SER A 8 -1.35 -27.65 -15.14
CA SER A 8 -1.19 -28.06 -16.52
C SER A 8 -0.22 -27.14 -17.28
N VAL A 9 0.49 -27.68 -18.27
CA VAL A 9 1.47 -26.93 -19.09
C VAL A 9 0.83 -25.68 -19.72
N ALA A 10 -0.42 -25.80 -20.18
CA ALA A 10 -1.17 -24.69 -20.75
C ALA A 10 -1.48 -23.60 -19.71
N ALA A 11 -1.92 -23.99 -18.51
CA ALA A 11 -2.21 -23.05 -17.42
C ALA A 11 -0.94 -22.34 -16.93
N ILE A 12 0.18 -23.05 -16.83
CA ILE A 12 1.48 -22.46 -16.46
C ILE A 12 1.92 -21.44 -17.51
N ARG A 13 1.89 -21.81 -18.80
CA ARG A 13 2.27 -20.91 -19.90
C ARG A 13 1.40 -19.66 -19.90
N ALA A 14 0.08 -19.82 -19.77
CA ALA A 14 -0.84 -18.69 -19.71
C ALA A 14 -0.51 -17.76 -18.53
N ARG A 15 -0.26 -18.31 -17.34
CA ARG A 15 0.09 -17.53 -16.14
C ARG A 15 1.40 -16.77 -16.29
N LEU A 16 2.46 -17.43 -16.76
CA LEU A 16 3.77 -16.79 -16.96
C LEU A 16 3.73 -15.74 -18.07
N SER A 17 2.99 -15.99 -19.16
CA SER A 17 2.82 -15.02 -20.24
C SER A 17 1.99 -13.80 -19.86
N ALA A 18 1.08 -13.94 -18.89
CA ALA A 18 0.25 -12.83 -18.42
C ALA A 18 1.05 -11.82 -17.58
N GLY A 19 2.23 -12.20 -17.09
CA GLY A 19 3.05 -11.39 -16.21
C GLY A 19 2.43 -11.18 -14.83
N ALA A 20 3.23 -10.70 -13.88
CA ALA A 20 2.73 -10.30 -12.58
C ALA A 20 2.02 -8.93 -12.70
N LYS A 21 0.80 -8.84 -12.16
CA LYS A 21 0.00 -7.60 -12.22
C LYS A 21 0.24 -6.73 -11.00
N PRO A 22 0.34 -5.39 -11.16
CA PRO A 22 0.41 -4.48 -10.01
C PRO A 22 -0.87 -4.60 -9.17
N ASN A 23 -0.69 -4.67 -7.86
CA ASN A 23 -1.77 -4.78 -6.90
C ASN A 23 -1.89 -3.48 -6.08
N TYR A 24 -3.05 -2.83 -6.15
CA TYR A 24 -3.35 -1.56 -5.47
C TYR A 24 -4.13 -1.75 -4.16
N ILE A 25 -4.36 -2.98 -3.73
CA ILE A 25 -5.08 -3.27 -2.49
C ILE A 25 -4.29 -2.77 -1.28
N ARG A 26 -2.96 -2.78 -1.35
CA ARG A 26 -2.10 -2.13 -0.35
C ARG A 26 -2.46 -0.66 -0.20
N ASP A 27 -2.56 0.06 -1.32
CA ASP A 27 -2.88 1.49 -1.35
C ASP A 27 -4.32 1.75 -0.87
N TRP A 28 -5.26 0.87 -1.21
CA TRP A 28 -6.64 0.93 -0.72
C TRP A 28 -6.77 0.71 0.78
N VAL A 29 -6.14 -0.35 1.32
CA VAL A 29 -6.13 -0.64 2.76
C VAL A 29 -5.43 0.50 3.51
N TYR A 30 -4.31 0.99 3.00
CA TYR A 30 -3.57 2.09 3.59
C TYR A 30 -4.43 3.37 3.68
N GLY A 31 -5.02 3.80 2.57
CA GLY A 31 -5.90 4.98 2.54
C GLY A 31 -7.18 4.80 3.36
N GLY A 32 -7.79 3.61 3.32
CA GLY A 32 -9.03 3.33 4.04
C GLY A 32 -8.86 3.33 5.56
N ILE A 33 -7.78 2.74 6.08
CA ILE A 33 -7.47 2.79 7.51
C ILE A 33 -7.26 4.24 7.93
N ASP A 34 -6.37 4.95 7.24
CA ASP A 34 -5.99 6.31 7.63
C ASP A 34 -7.19 7.27 7.55
N GLY A 35 -8.01 7.18 6.50
CA GLY A 35 -9.21 8.00 6.34
C GLY A 35 -10.23 7.80 7.46
N ALA A 36 -10.49 6.55 7.85
CA ALA A 36 -11.38 6.25 8.97
C ALA A 36 -10.78 6.68 10.32
N VAL A 37 -9.48 6.43 10.56
CA VAL A 37 -8.79 6.80 11.82
C VAL A 37 -8.75 8.30 12.01
N THR A 38 -8.21 9.03 11.04
CA THR A 38 -7.99 10.49 11.16
C THR A 38 -9.32 11.24 11.28
N THR A 39 -10.30 10.89 10.45
CA THR A 39 -11.62 11.54 10.51
C THR A 39 -12.34 11.25 11.83
N PHE A 40 -12.33 10.00 12.30
CA PHE A 40 -12.96 9.66 13.57
C PHE A 40 -12.20 10.23 14.78
N ALA A 41 -10.88 10.34 14.71
CA ALA A 41 -10.07 11.01 15.73
C ALA A 41 -10.45 12.50 15.87
N ILE A 42 -10.63 13.21 14.76
CA ILE A 42 -11.09 14.62 14.79
C ILE A 42 -12.48 14.72 15.40
N ILE A 43 -13.42 13.88 14.96
CA ILE A 43 -14.76 13.85 15.54
C ILE A 43 -14.69 13.59 17.05
N SER A 44 -13.87 12.63 17.47
CA SER A 44 -13.67 12.29 18.88
C SER A 44 -13.08 13.45 19.68
N GLY A 45 -12.12 14.18 19.12
CA GLY A 45 -11.56 15.38 19.76
C GLY A 45 -12.57 16.52 19.87
N VAL A 46 -13.35 16.78 18.82
CA VAL A 46 -14.39 17.81 18.80
C VAL A 46 -15.51 17.49 19.78
N VAL A 47 -15.91 16.22 19.88
CA VAL A 47 -16.89 15.74 20.88
C VAL A 47 -16.31 15.79 22.30
N GLY A 48 -15.06 15.37 22.50
CA GLY A 48 -14.37 15.47 23.79
C GLY A 48 -14.25 16.91 24.28
N ALA A 49 -14.09 17.86 23.35
CA ALA A 49 -14.10 19.30 23.64
C ALA A 49 -15.51 19.91 23.77
N GLU A 50 -16.58 19.11 23.66
CA GLU A 50 -17.99 19.55 23.70
C GLU A 50 -18.33 20.67 22.70
N LEU A 51 -17.74 20.61 21.52
CA LEU A 51 -18.00 21.57 20.45
C LEU A 51 -19.25 21.19 19.65
N SER A 52 -19.77 22.16 18.89
CA SER A 52 -21.01 22.01 18.14
C SER A 52 -20.92 20.97 17.00
N THR A 53 -22.04 20.34 16.64
CA THR A 53 -22.16 19.47 15.45
C THR A 53 -21.72 20.18 14.16
N ARG A 54 -21.93 21.50 14.07
CA ARG A 54 -21.44 22.30 12.95
C ARG A 54 -19.91 22.24 12.85
N THR A 55 -19.21 22.32 13.98
CA THR A 55 -17.75 22.18 14.04
C THR A 55 -17.31 20.79 13.59
N ILE A 56 -18.01 19.74 14.01
CA ILE A 56 -17.74 18.36 13.59
C ILE A 56 -17.78 18.24 12.05
N ILE A 57 -18.84 18.76 11.43
CA ILE A 57 -19.02 18.68 9.97
C ILE A 57 -17.94 19.51 9.26
N ILE A 58 -17.69 20.75 9.68
CA ILE A 58 -16.69 21.61 9.04
C ILE A 58 -15.28 21.00 9.15
N MET A 59 -14.86 20.64 10.36
CA MET A 59 -13.53 20.07 10.59
C MET A 59 -13.38 18.70 9.95
N GLY A 60 -14.42 17.87 10.02
CA GLY A 60 -14.45 16.55 9.41
C GLY A 60 -14.29 16.60 7.89
N PHE A 61 -15.04 17.45 7.19
CA PHE A 61 -14.91 17.59 5.73
C PHE A 61 -13.61 18.28 5.32
N ALA A 62 -13.18 19.30 6.06
CA ALA A 62 -11.91 19.94 5.82
C ALA A 62 -10.76 18.92 5.89
N ASN A 63 -10.76 18.09 6.94
CA ASN A 63 -9.79 17.01 7.09
C ASN A 63 -9.91 15.98 5.97
N LEU A 64 -11.13 15.49 5.72
CA LEU A 64 -11.38 14.41 4.77
C LEU A 64 -10.81 14.73 3.38
N ILE A 65 -10.97 15.97 2.93
CA ILE A 65 -10.49 16.43 1.63
C ILE A 65 -8.99 16.78 1.68
N ALA A 66 -8.56 17.56 2.67
CA ALA A 66 -7.18 18.05 2.74
C ALA A 66 -6.18 16.92 3.01
N ASP A 67 -6.44 16.10 4.03
CA ASP A 67 -5.57 14.97 4.38
C ASP A 67 -5.62 13.89 3.30
N GLY A 68 -6.81 13.59 2.77
CA GLY A 68 -6.95 12.65 1.67
C GLY A 68 -6.11 13.07 0.46
N PHE A 69 -6.16 14.35 0.09
CA PHE A 69 -5.35 14.87 -1.02
C PHE A 69 -3.85 14.82 -0.71
N SER A 70 -3.45 15.24 0.49
CA SER A 70 -2.06 15.20 0.95
C SER A 70 -1.48 13.77 0.90
N MET A 71 -2.25 12.80 1.39
CA MET A 71 -1.88 11.39 1.40
C MET A 71 -1.80 10.81 -0.02
N ALA A 72 -2.75 11.16 -0.90
CA ALA A 72 -2.74 10.75 -2.30
C ALA A 72 -1.53 11.32 -3.05
N ALA A 73 -1.23 12.60 -2.85
CA ALA A 73 -0.05 13.26 -3.42
C ALA A 73 1.26 12.63 -2.91
N SER A 74 1.31 12.28 -1.61
CA SER A 74 2.45 11.60 -1.01
C SER A 74 2.65 10.20 -1.60
N ASN A 75 1.59 9.41 -1.78
CA ASN A 75 1.69 8.09 -2.41
C ASN A 75 2.01 8.17 -3.91
N TYR A 76 1.51 9.19 -4.61
CA TYR A 76 1.91 9.50 -6.00
C TYR A 76 3.41 9.74 -6.07
N SER A 77 3.93 10.66 -5.25
CA SER A 77 5.34 11.05 -5.27
C SER A 77 6.26 9.88 -4.89
N GLY A 78 5.88 9.10 -3.87
CA GLY A 78 6.61 7.89 -3.48
C GLY A 78 6.66 6.87 -4.62
N THR A 79 5.52 6.55 -5.21
CA THR A 79 5.45 5.58 -6.33
C THR A 79 6.18 6.13 -7.57
N LYS A 80 6.10 7.43 -7.85
CA LYS A 80 6.84 8.05 -8.96
C LYS A 80 8.35 7.97 -8.75
N THR A 81 8.81 8.16 -7.52
CA THR A 81 10.24 8.01 -7.17
C THR A 81 10.74 6.58 -7.39
N GLU A 82 9.92 5.56 -7.08
CA GLU A 82 10.25 4.16 -7.39
C GLU A 82 10.42 3.94 -8.91
N VAL A 83 9.49 4.47 -9.71
CA VAL A 83 9.55 4.41 -11.18
C VAL A 83 10.79 5.11 -11.73
N ASP A 84 11.05 6.34 -11.27
CA ASP A 84 12.19 7.14 -11.71
C ASP A 84 13.53 6.50 -11.34
N ASN A 85 13.60 5.84 -10.17
CA ASN A 85 14.78 5.08 -9.77
C ASN A 85 15.00 3.86 -10.67
N LEU A 86 13.94 3.13 -11.04
CA LEU A 86 14.03 2.01 -11.97
C LEU A 86 14.55 2.46 -13.34
N GLU A 87 14.01 3.56 -13.88
CA GLU A 87 14.48 4.12 -15.15
C GLU A 87 15.93 4.62 -15.06
N ARG A 88 16.33 5.21 -13.92
CA ARG A 88 17.71 5.63 -13.67
C ARG A 88 18.66 4.44 -13.70
N LEU A 89 18.34 3.36 -13.00
CA LEU A 89 19.16 2.15 -12.95
C LEU A 89 19.24 1.47 -14.32
N ARG A 90 18.13 1.35 -15.06
CA ARG A 90 18.16 0.88 -16.46
C ARG A 90 19.14 1.64 -17.34
N ARG A 91 19.26 2.96 -17.17
CA ARG A 91 20.23 3.77 -17.93
C ARG A 91 21.67 3.54 -17.50
N ILE A 92 21.89 3.25 -16.22
CA ILE A 92 23.21 2.91 -15.68
C ILE A 92 23.65 1.55 -16.22
N GLU A 93 22.82 0.52 -16.09
CA GLU A 93 23.11 -0.83 -16.59
C GLU A 93 23.40 -0.84 -18.09
N ARG A 94 22.56 -0.16 -18.89
CA ARG A 94 22.80 -0.04 -20.33
C ARG A 94 24.14 0.64 -20.65
N LYS A 95 24.56 1.61 -19.82
CA LYS A 95 25.86 2.27 -19.99
C LYS A 95 26.99 1.32 -19.60
N HIS A 96 26.85 0.55 -18.53
CA HIS A 96 27.89 -0.38 -18.08
C HIS A 96 28.07 -1.54 -19.08
N ILE A 97 26.98 -2.15 -19.54
CA ILE A 97 27.01 -3.20 -20.57
C ILE A 97 27.74 -2.72 -21.84
N ALA A 98 27.56 -1.46 -22.23
CA ALA A 98 28.25 -0.89 -23.39
C ALA A 98 29.73 -0.55 -23.13
N ALA A 99 30.10 -0.24 -21.88
CA ALA A 99 31.44 0.23 -21.53
C ALA A 99 32.37 -0.90 -21.06
N GLU A 100 31.86 -1.88 -20.33
CA GLU A 100 32.60 -2.98 -19.72
C GLU A 100 31.78 -4.30 -19.78
N PRO A 101 31.52 -4.84 -20.99
CA PRO A 101 30.63 -5.99 -21.17
C PRO A 101 31.14 -7.27 -20.49
N GLU A 102 32.46 -7.46 -20.38
CA GLU A 102 33.02 -8.65 -19.74
C GLU A 102 32.88 -8.59 -18.22
N GLY A 103 33.01 -7.40 -17.62
CA GLY A 103 32.71 -7.19 -16.20
C GLY A 103 31.24 -7.49 -15.88
N GLU A 104 30.31 -6.93 -16.66
CA GLU A 104 28.88 -7.15 -16.47
C GLU A 104 28.47 -8.63 -16.68
N ARG A 105 29.18 -9.37 -17.55
CA ARG A 105 28.98 -10.82 -17.72
C ARG A 105 29.43 -11.60 -16.49
N GLU A 106 30.52 -11.16 -15.87
CA GLU A 106 31.02 -11.74 -14.63
C GLU A 106 30.02 -11.51 -13.48
N GLU A 107 29.33 -10.39 -13.43
CA GLU A 107 28.27 -10.14 -12.45
C GLU A 107 27.12 -11.15 -12.61
N ILE A 108 26.63 -11.37 -13.84
CA ILE A 108 25.63 -12.41 -14.12
C ILE A 108 26.14 -13.80 -13.73
N ARG A 109 27.41 -14.11 -14.00
CA ARG A 109 28.03 -15.38 -13.61
C ARG A 109 27.97 -15.57 -12.09
N GLN A 110 28.35 -14.57 -11.31
CA GLN A 110 28.34 -14.64 -9.85
C GLN A 110 26.91 -14.68 -9.28
N ILE A 111 25.96 -13.95 -9.86
CA ILE A 111 24.54 -14.02 -9.50
C ILE A 111 24.01 -15.45 -9.68
N LEU A 112 24.29 -16.09 -10.83
CA LEU A 112 23.83 -17.44 -11.12
C LEU A 112 24.56 -18.51 -10.28
N GLN A 113 25.84 -18.32 -9.97
CA GLN A 113 26.56 -19.15 -9.00
C GLN A 113 25.95 -19.04 -7.60
N GLY A 114 25.55 -17.84 -7.18
CA GLY A 114 24.82 -17.62 -5.92
C GLY A 114 23.48 -18.36 -5.86
N LYS A 115 22.89 -18.69 -7.02
CA LYS A 115 21.69 -19.53 -7.16
C LYS A 115 22.00 -21.04 -7.24
N GLY A 116 23.28 -21.42 -7.13
CA GLY A 116 23.74 -22.82 -7.15
C GLY A 116 23.95 -23.40 -8.56
N ILE A 117 24.08 -22.57 -9.59
CA ILE A 117 24.35 -23.02 -10.97
C ILE A 117 25.86 -23.09 -11.18
N GLU A 118 26.37 -24.24 -11.64
CA GLU A 118 27.80 -24.51 -11.79
C GLU A 118 28.16 -25.18 -13.13
N GLY A 119 29.45 -25.19 -13.46
CA GLY A 119 30.01 -25.91 -14.62
C GLY A 119 29.51 -25.41 -15.97
N GLU A 120 29.32 -26.32 -16.92
CA GLU A 120 28.87 -25.99 -18.28
C GLU A 120 27.47 -25.35 -18.31
N ALA A 121 26.60 -25.71 -17.36
CA ALA A 121 25.26 -25.14 -17.23
C ALA A 121 25.32 -23.65 -16.87
N LEU A 122 26.30 -23.24 -16.05
CA LEU A 122 26.52 -21.84 -15.70
C LEU A 122 26.89 -21.02 -16.93
N GLU A 123 27.92 -21.44 -17.67
CA GLU A 123 28.37 -20.69 -18.85
C GLU A 123 27.27 -20.62 -19.93
N SER A 124 26.51 -21.70 -20.10
CA SER A 124 25.35 -21.71 -21.00
C SER A 124 24.25 -20.74 -20.56
N ALA A 125 23.96 -20.67 -19.25
CA ALA A 125 22.98 -19.75 -18.69
C ALA A 125 23.43 -18.28 -18.78
N VAL A 126 24.70 -17.99 -18.48
CA VAL A 126 25.29 -16.65 -18.66
C VAL A 126 25.17 -16.22 -20.12
N ALA A 127 25.56 -17.08 -21.07
CA ALA A 127 25.44 -16.77 -22.50
C ALA A 127 23.98 -16.53 -22.92
N ALA A 128 23.03 -17.32 -22.40
CA ALA A 128 21.61 -17.15 -22.71
C ALA A 128 21.05 -15.83 -22.17
N VAL A 129 21.30 -15.50 -20.90
CA VAL A 129 20.82 -14.26 -20.26
C VAL A 129 21.42 -13.02 -20.93
N THR A 130 22.73 -13.05 -21.21
CA THR A 130 23.48 -11.91 -21.76
C THR A 130 23.33 -11.76 -23.29
N SER A 131 22.59 -12.67 -23.95
CA SER A 131 22.31 -12.58 -25.39
C SER A 131 21.29 -11.50 -25.77
N ASN A 132 20.53 -10.99 -24.79
CA ASN A 132 19.49 -9.99 -24.97
C ASN A 132 19.62 -8.92 -23.90
N ASP A 133 19.93 -7.67 -24.30
CA ASP A 133 20.14 -6.55 -23.38
C ASP A 133 18.98 -6.33 -22.40
N GLU A 134 17.72 -6.49 -22.83
CA GLU A 134 16.59 -6.28 -21.92
C GLU A 134 16.46 -7.39 -20.88
N THR A 135 16.80 -8.63 -21.23
CA THR A 135 16.84 -9.77 -20.29
C THR A 135 18.03 -9.65 -19.34
N TRP A 136 19.17 -9.19 -19.84
CA TRP A 136 20.36 -8.91 -19.04
C TRP A 136 20.05 -7.81 -18.02
N ILE A 137 19.58 -6.65 -18.47
CA ILE A 137 19.22 -5.53 -17.59
C ILE A 137 18.11 -5.93 -16.61
N SER A 138 17.07 -6.66 -17.04
CA SER A 138 16.02 -7.09 -16.11
C SER A 138 16.56 -8.02 -15.02
N THR A 139 17.49 -8.91 -15.37
CA THR A 139 18.17 -9.78 -14.40
C THR A 139 18.97 -8.95 -13.40
N MET A 140 19.74 -7.96 -13.85
CA MET A 140 20.49 -7.05 -12.97
C MET A 140 19.55 -6.27 -12.02
N LEU A 141 18.48 -5.69 -12.54
CA LEU A 141 17.50 -4.95 -11.70
C LEU A 141 16.90 -5.81 -10.59
N VAL A 142 16.63 -7.09 -10.87
CA VAL A 142 16.02 -8.02 -9.91
C VAL A 142 17.05 -8.57 -8.94
N ASP A 143 18.15 -9.10 -9.47
CA ASP A 143 19.10 -9.90 -8.68
C ASP A 143 20.19 -9.07 -8.00
N GLU A 144 20.63 -7.96 -8.61
CA GLU A 144 21.63 -7.07 -8.02
C GLU A 144 20.96 -6.00 -7.14
N TYR A 145 19.96 -5.30 -7.69
CA TYR A 145 19.31 -4.18 -7.00
C TYR A 145 18.09 -4.57 -6.16
N GLY A 146 17.63 -5.82 -6.24
CA GLY A 146 16.49 -6.31 -5.47
C GLY A 146 15.15 -5.67 -5.86
N LEU A 147 15.03 -5.14 -7.08
CA LEU A 147 13.82 -4.45 -7.52
C LEU A 147 12.76 -5.43 -8.04
N SER A 148 11.50 -5.07 -7.83
CA SER A 148 10.37 -5.77 -8.43
C SER A 148 10.24 -5.42 -9.91
N GLU A 149 10.04 -6.43 -10.76
CA GLU A 149 9.69 -6.23 -12.17
C GLU A 149 8.30 -5.57 -12.35
N VAL A 150 7.42 -5.71 -11.36
CA VAL A 150 6.07 -5.15 -11.41
C VAL A 150 6.11 -3.67 -11.05
N VAL A 151 5.99 -2.84 -12.07
CA VAL A 151 5.90 -1.38 -11.93
C VAL A 151 4.46 -0.97 -11.63
N ARG A 152 4.26 -0.24 -10.54
CA ARG A 152 2.95 0.33 -10.16
C ARG A 152 2.74 1.68 -10.84
N SER A 153 1.50 1.99 -11.24
CA SER A 153 1.17 3.31 -11.75
C SER A 153 1.07 4.32 -10.60
N PRO A 154 1.82 5.44 -10.63
CA PRO A 154 1.73 6.46 -9.60
C PRO A 154 0.32 7.04 -9.49
N MET A 155 -0.34 7.27 -10.62
CA MET A 155 -1.69 7.85 -10.65
C MET A 155 -2.73 6.89 -10.07
N LEU A 156 -2.65 5.59 -10.40
CA LEU A 156 -3.58 4.60 -9.84
C LEU A 156 -3.34 4.40 -8.34
N SER A 157 -2.08 4.38 -7.89
CA SER A 157 -1.74 4.26 -6.46
C SER A 157 -2.34 5.44 -5.66
N ALA A 158 -2.19 6.66 -6.18
CA ALA A 158 -2.75 7.87 -5.58
C ALA A 158 -4.29 7.85 -5.58
N ALA A 159 -4.92 7.52 -6.72
CA ALA A 159 -6.38 7.46 -6.83
C ALA A 159 -6.99 6.39 -5.92
N SER A 160 -6.39 5.19 -5.87
CA SER A 160 -6.82 4.12 -4.95
C SER A 160 -6.72 4.56 -3.50
N THR A 161 -5.63 5.23 -3.11
CA THR A 161 -5.48 5.78 -1.75
C THR A 161 -6.55 6.82 -1.45
N PHE A 162 -6.73 7.80 -2.35
CA PHE A 162 -7.66 8.91 -2.16
C PHE A 162 -9.10 8.45 -2.03
N ILE A 163 -9.55 7.58 -2.94
CA ILE A 163 -10.94 7.12 -2.94
C ILE A 163 -11.19 6.24 -1.70
N ALA A 164 -10.24 5.39 -1.30
CA ALA A 164 -10.36 4.61 -0.06
C ALA A 164 -10.51 5.51 1.17
N PHE A 165 -9.67 6.55 1.23
CA PHE A 165 -9.65 7.54 2.29
C PHE A 165 -11.00 8.27 2.39
N LEU A 166 -11.52 8.75 1.27
CA LEU A 166 -12.82 9.43 1.21
C LEU A 166 -13.97 8.51 1.64
N ILE A 167 -14.03 7.29 1.11
CA ILE A 167 -15.12 6.35 1.40
C ILE A 167 -15.11 5.96 2.87
N CYS A 168 -13.95 5.58 3.41
CA CYS A 168 -13.86 5.11 4.80
C CYS A 168 -13.95 6.27 5.79
N GLY A 169 -13.36 7.41 5.48
CA GLY A 169 -13.44 8.62 6.31
C GLY A 169 -14.80 9.30 6.31
N LEU A 170 -15.63 9.11 5.28
CA LEU A 170 -17.00 9.63 5.29
C LEU A 170 -17.90 8.89 6.30
N VAL A 171 -17.66 7.60 6.55
CA VAL A 171 -18.47 6.78 7.46
C VAL A 171 -18.67 7.41 8.84
N PRO A 172 -17.63 7.83 9.57
CA PRO A 172 -17.82 8.48 10.87
C PRO A 172 -18.58 9.81 10.81
N LEU A 173 -18.63 10.49 9.65
CA LEU A 173 -19.36 11.76 9.48
C LEU A 173 -20.85 11.56 9.18
N MET A 174 -21.23 10.43 8.59
CA MET A 174 -22.61 10.15 8.16
C MET A 174 -23.67 10.39 9.25
N PRO A 175 -23.49 9.97 10.52
CA PRO A 175 -24.51 10.18 11.57
C PRO A 175 -24.80 11.66 11.85
N TYR A 176 -23.79 12.52 11.72
CA TYR A 176 -23.92 13.97 11.93
C TYR A 176 -24.56 14.67 10.73
N LEU A 177 -24.37 14.15 9.51
CA LEU A 177 -24.99 14.68 8.30
C LEU A 177 -26.51 14.44 8.27
N ILE A 178 -26.96 13.30 8.78
CA ILE A 178 -28.39 12.97 8.87
C ILE A 178 -29.07 13.54 10.12
N GLY A 179 -28.32 14.21 11.00
CA GLY A 179 -28.85 14.84 12.21
C GLY A 179 -29.31 13.85 13.28
N SER A 180 -28.62 12.72 13.44
CA SER A 180 -28.99 11.73 14.46
C SER A 180 -28.73 12.24 15.88
N GLU A 181 -29.67 12.01 16.80
CA GLU A 181 -29.55 12.38 18.22
C GLU A 181 -28.37 11.66 18.90
N ASP A 182 -28.12 10.40 18.54
CA ASP A 182 -27.00 9.57 19.05
C ASP A 182 -25.78 9.56 18.10
N GLY A 183 -25.52 10.69 17.43
CA GLY A 183 -24.53 10.78 16.35
C GLY A 183 -23.15 10.22 16.69
N PHE A 184 -22.66 10.44 17.91
CA PHE A 184 -21.36 9.93 18.36
C PHE A 184 -21.33 8.40 18.53
N VAL A 185 -22.35 7.81 19.15
CA VAL A 185 -22.41 6.36 19.38
C VAL A 185 -22.54 5.63 18.05
N ILE A 186 -23.38 6.13 17.14
CA ILE A 186 -23.52 5.56 15.80
C ILE A 186 -22.20 5.69 15.02
N SER A 187 -21.52 6.83 15.11
CA SER A 187 -20.22 7.07 14.46
C SER A 187 -19.14 6.11 14.98
N LEU A 188 -19.08 5.91 16.29
CA LEU A 188 -18.15 4.97 16.94
C LEU A 188 -18.39 3.53 16.46
N VAL A 189 -19.65 3.06 16.50
CA VAL A 189 -20.01 1.70 16.09
C VAL A 189 -19.76 1.49 14.60
N ALA A 190 -20.16 2.43 13.74
CA ALA A 190 -19.95 2.34 12.30
C ALA A 190 -18.46 2.30 11.96
N THR A 191 -17.66 3.16 12.59
CA THR A 191 -16.21 3.20 12.40
C THR A 191 -15.52 1.94 12.90
N ALA A 192 -15.96 1.39 14.05
CA ALA A 192 -15.44 0.14 14.57
C ALA A 192 -15.69 -1.03 13.59
N ILE A 193 -16.87 -1.07 12.97
CA ILE A 193 -17.18 -2.06 11.91
C ILE A 193 -16.25 -1.86 10.71
N VAL A 194 -16.02 -0.62 10.28
CA VAL A 194 -15.11 -0.30 9.16
C VAL A 194 -13.68 -0.74 9.47
N PHE A 195 -13.12 -0.43 10.64
CA PHE A 195 -11.77 -0.88 11.00
C PHE A 195 -11.65 -2.38 11.01
N PHE A 196 -12.62 -3.07 11.59
CA PHE A 196 -12.63 -4.52 11.62
C PHE A 196 -12.73 -5.11 10.20
N ALA A 197 -13.59 -4.55 9.34
CA ALA A 197 -13.77 -4.99 7.96
C ALA A 197 -12.49 -4.79 7.11
N ILE A 198 -11.81 -3.64 7.26
CA ILE A 198 -10.55 -3.39 6.56
C ILE A 198 -9.46 -4.34 7.07
N GLY A 199 -9.36 -4.51 8.38
CA GLY A 199 -8.41 -5.44 8.99
C GLY A 199 -8.66 -6.90 8.60
N ALA A 200 -9.92 -7.33 8.51
CA ALA A 200 -10.28 -8.66 8.01
C ALA A 200 -9.92 -8.84 6.53
N THR A 201 -10.09 -7.80 5.72
CA THR A 201 -9.71 -7.81 4.29
C THR A 201 -8.19 -7.86 4.12
N LYS A 202 -7.42 -7.11 4.93
CA LYS A 202 -5.95 -7.18 4.98
C LYS A 202 -5.46 -8.60 5.24
N ALA A 203 -6.22 -9.42 5.98
CA ALA A 203 -5.82 -10.77 6.34
C ALA A 203 -5.74 -11.74 5.16
N THR A 204 -6.33 -11.44 3.99
CA THR A 204 -6.19 -12.32 2.82
C THR A 204 -4.75 -12.37 2.27
N TRP A 205 -3.88 -11.45 2.68
CA TRP A 205 -2.43 -11.47 2.39
C TRP A 205 -1.57 -11.74 3.62
N SER A 206 -2.17 -12.15 4.74
CA SER A 206 -1.47 -12.47 5.98
C SER A 206 -1.68 -13.93 6.33
N PRO A 207 -0.68 -14.63 6.88
CA PRO A 207 -0.89 -15.95 7.46
C PRO A 207 -1.79 -15.91 8.72
N GLN A 208 -2.12 -14.71 9.23
CA GLN A 208 -2.97 -14.55 10.41
C GLN A 208 -4.47 -14.73 10.08
N PRO A 209 -5.26 -15.30 11.00
CA PRO A 209 -6.70 -15.43 10.81
C PRO A 209 -7.37 -14.05 10.76
N TRP A 210 -8.38 -13.91 9.90
CA TRP A 210 -9.08 -12.65 9.59
C TRP A 210 -9.57 -11.88 10.82
N TRP A 211 -10.07 -12.58 11.84
CA TRP A 211 -10.57 -11.95 13.05
C TRP A 211 -9.47 -11.30 13.89
N ARG A 212 -8.23 -11.84 13.90
CA ARG A 212 -7.11 -11.22 14.62
C ARG A 212 -6.66 -9.93 13.96
N SER A 213 -6.50 -9.95 12.64
CA SER A 213 -6.13 -8.76 11.86
C SER A 213 -7.21 -7.67 11.92
N GLY A 214 -8.49 -8.07 11.96
CA GLY A 214 -9.62 -7.18 12.22
C GLY A 214 -9.54 -6.52 13.60
N LEU A 215 -9.33 -7.32 14.65
CA LEU A 215 -9.20 -6.80 16.03
C LEU A 215 -7.98 -5.90 16.22
N GLU A 216 -6.84 -6.22 15.60
CA GLU A 216 -5.64 -5.39 15.64
C GLU A 216 -5.90 -4.01 15.04
N THR A 217 -6.51 -3.97 13.85
CA THR A 217 -6.85 -2.72 13.15
C THR A 217 -7.85 -1.91 13.96
N LEU A 218 -8.87 -2.57 14.53
CA LEU A 218 -9.83 -1.95 15.43
C LEU A 218 -9.17 -1.35 16.67
N ALA A 219 -8.27 -2.10 17.32
CA ALA A 219 -7.58 -1.66 18.53
C ALA A 219 -6.72 -0.41 18.28
N ILE A 220 -5.97 -0.39 17.16
CA ILE A 220 -5.16 0.77 16.76
C ILE A 220 -6.06 1.99 16.53
N GLY A 221 -7.16 1.82 15.78
CA GLY A 221 -8.09 2.91 15.50
C GLY A 221 -8.76 3.47 16.76
N LEU A 222 -9.27 2.60 17.64
CA LEU A 222 -9.87 3.01 18.91
C LEU A 222 -8.85 3.69 19.83
N ALA A 223 -7.60 3.23 19.87
CA ALA A 223 -6.56 3.86 20.66
C ALA A 223 -6.26 5.29 20.17
N ALA A 224 -6.13 5.49 18.85
CA ALA A 224 -5.93 6.81 18.27
C ALA A 224 -7.10 7.77 18.60
N SER A 225 -8.34 7.29 18.50
CA SER A 225 -9.52 8.09 18.83
C SER A 225 -9.65 8.39 20.31
N ALA A 226 -9.28 7.46 21.19
CA ALA A 226 -9.25 7.69 22.63
C ALA A 226 -8.23 8.77 23.02
N VAL A 227 -7.05 8.77 22.38
CA VAL A 227 -6.05 9.84 22.56
C VAL A 227 -6.60 11.18 22.12
N ALA A 228 -7.24 11.25 20.94
CA ALA A 228 -7.81 12.50 20.42
C ALA A 228 -8.96 13.02 21.31
N TYR A 229 -9.84 12.14 21.79
CA TYR A 229 -10.89 12.49 22.74
C TYR A 229 -10.32 13.06 24.04
N ALA A 230 -9.30 12.40 24.61
CA ALA A 230 -8.66 12.84 25.85
C ALA A 230 -7.99 14.21 25.70
N ILE A 231 -7.34 14.46 24.57
CA ILE A 231 -6.76 15.78 24.25
C ILE A 231 -7.86 16.84 24.15
N GLY A 232 -8.95 16.55 23.44
CA GLY A 232 -10.09 17.47 23.32
C GLY A 232 -10.70 17.81 24.68
N TYR A 233 -10.92 16.80 25.51
CA TYR A 233 -11.44 16.95 26.87
C TYR A 233 -10.52 17.80 27.75
N PHE A 234 -9.21 17.53 27.71
CA PHE A 234 -8.24 18.29 28.49
C PHE A 234 -8.17 19.75 28.04
N LEU A 235 -8.05 20.00 26.74
CA LEU A 235 -7.88 21.35 26.21
C LEU A 235 -9.12 22.23 26.42
N LYS A 236 -10.34 21.66 26.46
CA LYS A 236 -11.55 22.39 26.85
C LYS A 236 -11.43 23.04 28.24
N SER A 237 -10.68 22.44 29.16
CA SER A 237 -10.49 23.00 30.50
C SER A 237 -9.44 24.12 30.54
N VAL A 238 -8.61 24.23 29.50
CA VAL A 238 -7.47 25.15 29.42
C VAL A 238 -7.77 26.37 28.53
N VAL A 239 -8.58 26.18 27.48
CA VAL A 239 -8.96 27.19 26.48
C VAL A 239 -10.45 27.44 26.56
#